data_AF-A0A7V5NAR6-F1
#
_entry.id   AF-A0A7V5NAR6-F1
#
_cell.length_a   1.000
_cell.length_b   1.000
_cell.length_c   1.000
_cell.angle_alpha   90.00
_cell.angle_beta   90.00
_cell.angle_gamma   90.00
#
_symmetry.space_group_name_H-M   'P 1'
#
loop_
_entity.id
_entity.type
_entity.pdbx_description
1 polymer ?
#
loop_
_entity_poly.entity_id
_entity_poly.type
_entity_poly.pdbx_seq_one_letter_code
_entity_poly.pdbx_strand_id
1 'polypeptide(L)' 'MPKDKNKIWLSHSGLNILYKCPRCFWLKCRRKIDQPEEIVSREIVSRFPDRFDRVIKIYFNQKQKSI' A
#
# COMPACT_ATOMS: atom_id res chain seq x y z
N MET A 1 4.15 -15.18 0.58
CA MET A 1 5.40 -14.63 0.01
C MET A 1 5.92 -15.61 -1.05
N PRO A 2 5.88 -15.30 -2.36
CA PRO A 2 6.29 -16.26 -3.37
C PRO A 2 7.81 -16.27 -3.59
N LYS A 3 8.29 -17.49 -3.83
CA LYS A 3 9.68 -17.96 -3.90
C LYS A 3 10.27 -17.83 -5.32
N ASP A 4 10.43 -16.61 -5.85
CA ASP A 4 11.14 -16.38 -7.11
C ASP A 4 12.14 -15.23 -6.93
N LYS A 5 13.44 -15.55 -6.91
CA LYS A 5 14.52 -14.60 -6.53
C LYS A 5 14.65 -13.37 -7.46
N ASN A 6 14.00 -13.38 -8.63
CA ASN A 6 14.08 -12.32 -9.65
C ASN A 6 12.73 -11.67 -10.01
N LYS A 7 11.62 -12.02 -9.36
CA LYS A 7 10.30 -11.43 -9.67
C LYS A 7 9.87 -10.44 -8.60
N ILE A 8 9.56 -9.22 -9.03
CA ILE A 8 9.00 -8.18 -8.16
C ILE A 8 7.47 -8.27 -8.25
N TRP A 9 6.82 -8.57 -7.13
CA TRP A 9 5.37 -8.51 -7.03
C TRP A 9 4.93 -7.06 -6.87
N LEU A 10 4.28 -6.52 -7.88
CA LEU A 10 3.77 -5.16 -7.88
C LEU A 10 2.30 -5.14 -7.50
N SER A 11 1.96 -4.31 -6.53
CA SER A 11 0.57 -3.94 -6.30
C SER A 11 0.04 -3.17 -7.51
N HIS A 12 -1.29 -3.10 -7.64
CA HIS A 12 -1.94 -2.29 -8.67
C HIS A 12 -1.46 -0.82 -8.64
N SER A 13 -1.25 -0.26 -7.44
CA SER A 13 -0.66 1.06 -7.26
C SER A 13 0.80 1.15 -7.73
N GLY A 14 1.60 0.10 -7.53
CA GLY A 14 2.97 0.01 -8.03
C GLY A 14 3.05 0.00 -9.55
N LEU A 15 2.13 -0.69 -10.22
CA LEU A 15 2.00 -0.65 -11.69
C LEU A 15 1.62 0.74 -12.19
N ASN A 16 0.73 1.44 -11.49
CA ASN A 16 0.31 2.78 -11.89
C ASN A 16 1.48 3.79 -11.82
N ILE A 17 2.40 3.64 -10.86
CA ILE A 17 3.63 4.45 -10.79
C ILE A 17 4.56 4.11 -11.95
N LEU A 18 4.70 2.82 -12.30
CA LEU A 18 5.49 2.40 -13.46
C LEU A 18 4.98 3.04 -14.76
N TYR A 19 3.66 3.02 -14.98
CA TYR A 19 3.05 3.62 -16.17
C TYR A 19 3.17 5.14 -16.22
N LYS A 20 3.07 5.82 -15.08
CA LYS A 20 3.17 7.29 -15.01
C LYS A 20 4.62 7.80 -15.09
N CYS A 21 5.53 7.16 -14.38
CA CYS A 21 6.93 7.56 -14.30
C CYS A 21 7.85 6.34 -14.04
N PRO A 22 8.42 5.74 -15.10
CA PRO A 22 9.32 4.59 -14.96
C PRO A 22 10.55 4.89 -14.09
N ARG A 23 11.09 6.11 -14.16
CA ARG A 23 12.24 6.55 -13.35
C ARG A 23 11.89 6.62 -11.86
N CYS A 24 10.72 7.15 -11.54
CA CYS A 24 10.22 7.26 -10.17
C CYS A 24 9.96 5.86 -9.59
N PHE A 25 9.37 4.98 -10.40
CA PHE A 25 9.20 3.57 -10.06
C PHE A 25 10.55 2.89 -9.75
N TRP A 26 11.55 3.07 -10.61
CA TRP A 26 12.88 2.49 -10.39
C TRP A 26 13.54 3.03 -9.11
N LEU A 27 13.48 4.34 -8.87
CA LEU A 27 14.00 4.98 -7.65
C LEU A 27 13.32 4.42 -6.39
N LYS A 28 11.99 4.27 -6.43
CA LYS A 28 11.22 3.67 -5.34
C LYS A 28 11.61 2.21 -5.09
N CYS A 29 11.68 1.38 -6.14
CA CYS A 29 11.98 -0.04 -6.00
C CYS A 29 13.43 -0.34 -5.62
N ARG A 30 14.40 0.42 -6.15
CA ARG A 30 15.84 0.15 -5.95
C ARG A 30 16.46 0.97 -4.84
N ARG A 31 16.07 2.23 -4.71
CA ARG A 31 16.67 3.18 -3.74
C ARG A 31 15.76 3.47 -2.55
N LYS A 32 14.52 2.97 -2.53
CA LYS A 32 13.51 3.30 -1.51
C LYS A 32 13.32 4.81 -1.37
N ILE A 33 13.54 5.54 -2.46
CA ILE A 33 13.28 6.98 -2.52
C ILE A 33 11.86 7.14 -3.03
N ASP A 34 11.00 7.55 -2.11
CA ASP A 34 9.64 7.92 -2.41
C ASP A 34 9.55 9.42 -2.71
N GLN A 35 8.48 9.82 -3.40
CA GLN A 35 8.17 11.22 -3.60
C GLN A 35 7.92 11.84 -2.22
N PRO A 36 8.53 13.01 -1.89
CA PRO A 36 8.42 13.60 -0.56
C PRO A 36 6.95 13.84 -0.19
N GLU A 37 6.54 13.31 0.96
CA GLU A 37 5.20 13.49 1.56
C GLU A 37 5.06 14.87 2.22
N GLU A 38 5.73 15.91 1.72
CA GLU A 38 6.05 17.11 2.51
C GLU A 38 4.87 18.04 2.86
N ILE A 39 3.69 17.79 2.32
CA ILE A 39 2.44 18.34 2.85
C ILE A 39 1.43 17.23 2.73
N VAL A 40 0.70 16.94 3.80
CA VAL A 40 -0.31 15.88 3.82
C VAL A 40 -1.44 16.17 2.79
N SER A 41 -1.40 17.24 1.98
CA SER A 41 -2.30 17.85 0.97
C SER A 41 -3.22 17.01 0.05
N ARG A 42 -3.69 15.86 0.52
CA ARG A 42 -5.13 15.61 0.68
C ARG A 42 -5.37 15.04 2.08
N GLU A 43 -4.99 15.84 3.09
CA GLU A 43 -4.76 15.41 4.47
C GLU A 43 -6.02 14.71 4.99
N ILE A 44 -5.82 13.64 5.76
CA ILE A 44 -6.84 12.85 6.50
C ILE A 44 -7.42 11.63 5.76
N VAL A 45 -7.59 11.61 4.43
CA VAL A 45 -8.37 10.50 3.78
C VAL A 45 -7.55 9.25 3.42
N SER A 46 -6.22 9.29 3.35
CA SER A 46 -5.44 8.10 2.95
C SER A 46 -5.38 7.02 4.05
N ARG A 47 -5.08 7.42 5.29
CA ARG A 47 -4.91 6.49 6.42
C ARG A 47 -6.21 6.21 7.18
N PHE A 48 -7.26 7.00 6.94
CA PHE A 48 -8.54 6.88 7.64
C PHE A 48 -9.32 5.61 7.21
N PRO A 49 -9.49 5.31 5.90
CA PRO A 49 -10.13 4.08 5.43
C PRO A 49 -9.47 2.82 5.99
N ASP A 50 -8.13 2.75 6.02
CA ASP A 50 -7.40 1.61 6.57
C ASP A 50 -7.68 1.38 8.06
N ARG A 51 -7.89 2.46 8.81
CA ARG A 51 -8.26 2.40 10.24
C ARG A 51 -9.69 1.89 10.41
N PHE A 52 -10.63 2.34 9.57
CA PHE A 52 -12.01 1.83 9.59
C PHE A 52 -12.09 0.36 9.22
N ASP A 53 -11.40 -0.05 8.15
CA ASP A 53 -11.35 -1.44 7.71
C ASP A 53 -10.81 -2.35 8.82
N ARG A 54 -9.78 -1.90 9.54
CA ARG A 54 -9.24 -2.62 10.70
C ARG A 54 -10.28 -2.78 11.82
N VAL A 55 -11.01 -1.73 12.17
CA VAL A 55 -12.03 -1.78 13.23
C VAL A 55 -13.18 -2.72 12.84
N ILE A 56 -13.68 -2.61 11.61
CA ILE A 56 -14.74 -3.47 11.08
C ILE A 56 -14.30 -4.94 11.08
N LYS A 57 -13.07 -5.21 10.64
CA LYS A 57 -12.50 -6.57 10.63
C LYS A 57 -12.38 -7.15 12.03
N ILE A 58 -12.00 -6.36 13.03
CA ILE A 58 -11.94 -6.80 14.42
C ILE A 58 -13.33 -7.17 14.93
N TYR A 59 -14.33 -6.32 14.67
CA TYR A 59 -15.72 -6.57 15.05
C TYR A 59 -16.24 -7.90 14.52
N PHE A 60 -16.08 -8.16 13.22
CA PHE A 60 -16.56 -9.40 12.62
C PHE A 60 -15.75 -10.64 13.01
N ASN A 61 -14.42 -10.52 13.17
CA ASN A 61 -13.58 -11.63 13.62
C ASN A 61 -13.94 -12.10 15.04
N GLN A 62 -14.36 -11.18 15.93
CA GLN A 62 -14.80 -11.53 17.28
C GLN A 62 -16.13 -12.28 17.25
N LYS A 63 -17.06 -11.89 16.37
CA LYS A 63 -18.37 -12.53 16.24
C LYS A 63 -18.34 -13.88 15.51
N GLN A 64 -17.37 -14.12 14.61
CA GLN A 64 -17.20 -15.41 13.94
C GLN A 64 -16.50 -16.48 14.80
N LYS A 65 -15.75 -16.10 15.84
CA LYS A 65 -15.08 -17.03 16.76
C LYS A 65 -15.97 -17.59 17.88
N SER A 66 -17.22 -17.11 18.01
CA SER A 66 -18.16 -17.57 19.03
C SER A 66 -19.19 -18.58 18.51
N ILE A 67 -18.92 -19.20 17.36
CA ILE A 67 -19.65 -20.34 16.79
C ILE A 67 -18.70 -21.53 16.77
#